data_AF-A0A957VAU2-F1
#
_entry.id   AF-A0A957VAU2-F1
#
_cell.length_a   1.000
_cell.length_b   1.000
_cell.length_c   1.000
_cell.angle_alpha   90.00
_cell.angle_beta   90.00
_cell.angle_gamma   90.00
#
_symmetry.space_group_name_H-M   'P 1'
#
loop_
_entity.id
_entity.type
_entity.pdbx_description
1 polymer ?
#
loop_
_entity_poly.entity_id
_entity_poly.type
_entity_poly.pdbx_seq_one_letter_code
_entity_poly.pdbx_strand_id
1 'polypeptide(L)'
;MLSTILQSKQTQFTALAEVWLATGAKTFSIWEDDHHLLAQWPVEGQPGKELVTVPIRVEETVVGALQVTGLNGAQTHHRLTAEAAWIAQLIKLEQKLAGLETESPEWQSQLLKIITMVESAGDPREIGQLFNEFVREVQKTIQAEAVFIALDTVEQPMIIEQYPPAMLDEATFNYFFERMEADRDYEIVLDRKNAASIVPPEMSSIYLRAIPVHHQTLMIVGVLLKQPVSLSAPDLRLAHAIAEDIEGHLKRLPVP
;
A
#
# COMPACT_ATOMS: atom_id res chain seq x y z
N MET A 1 -11.45 15.80 2.74
CA MET A 1 -11.02 14.41 2.43
C MET A 1 -12.13 13.41 2.69
N LEU A 2 -12.78 13.49 3.86
CA LEU A 2 -14.03 12.77 4.11
C LEU A 2 -15.09 13.09 3.03
N SER A 3 -15.17 14.35 2.60
CA SER A 3 -15.97 14.81 1.45
C SER A 3 -15.68 14.05 0.15
N THR A 4 -14.41 13.81 -0.19
CA THR A 4 -13.98 13.09 -1.40
C THR A 4 -14.43 11.62 -1.37
N ILE A 5 -14.26 10.95 -0.22
CA ILE A 5 -14.66 9.56 -0.04
C ILE A 5 -16.18 9.41 -0.04
N LEU A 6 -16.88 10.40 0.54
CA LEU A 6 -18.34 10.44 0.52
C LEU A 6 -18.88 10.56 -0.90
N GLN A 7 -18.23 11.38 -1.74
CA GLN A 7 -18.57 11.48 -3.17
C GLN A 7 -18.25 10.20 -3.93
N SER A 8 -17.08 9.58 -3.70
CA SER A 8 -16.67 8.37 -4.44
C SER A 8 -17.43 7.11 -4.02
N LYS A 9 -17.95 7.05 -2.79
CA LYS A 9 -18.68 5.90 -2.22
C LYS A 9 -20.12 6.24 -1.85
N GLN A 10 -20.75 7.17 -2.57
CA GLN A 10 -22.09 7.68 -2.25
C GLN A 10 -23.13 6.56 -2.09
N THR A 11 -23.07 5.52 -2.93
CA THR A 11 -23.99 4.38 -2.88
C THR A 11 -23.89 3.61 -1.56
N GLN A 12 -22.66 3.39 -1.06
CA GLN A 12 -22.41 2.67 0.19
C GLN A 12 -22.89 3.50 1.40
N PHE A 13 -22.64 4.80 1.41
CA PHE A 13 -23.14 5.69 2.46
C PHE A 13 -24.67 5.79 2.46
N THR A 14 -25.29 5.79 1.28
CA THR A 14 -26.76 5.78 1.15
C THR A 14 -27.34 4.48 1.71
N ALA A 15 -26.75 3.32 1.38
CA ALA A 15 -27.20 2.04 1.93
C ALA A 15 -27.08 2.01 3.47
N LEU A 16 -25.98 2.52 4.03
CA LEU A 16 -25.82 2.63 5.49
C LEU A 16 -26.90 3.51 6.12
N ALA A 17 -27.18 4.67 5.51
CA ALA A 17 -28.22 5.57 5.97
C ALA A 17 -29.61 4.91 5.93
N GLU A 18 -29.92 4.18 4.85
CA GLU A 18 -31.18 3.43 4.73
C GLU A 18 -31.34 2.39 5.83
N VAL A 19 -30.28 1.66 6.21
CA VAL A 19 -30.34 0.71 7.33
C VAL A 19 -30.64 1.43 8.64
N TRP A 20 -30.04 2.59 8.90
CA TRP A 20 -30.35 3.39 10.10
C TRP A 20 -31.80 3.87 10.13
N LEU A 21 -32.29 4.41 9.01
CA LEU A 21 -33.67 4.86 8.88
C LEU A 21 -34.65 3.69 9.08
N ALA A 22 -34.35 2.52 8.52
CA ALA A 22 -35.14 1.30 8.71
C ALA A 22 -35.12 0.80 10.17
N THR A 23 -34.06 1.12 10.93
CA THR A 23 -33.95 0.80 12.38
C THR A 23 -34.71 1.80 13.26
N GLY A 24 -35.31 2.85 12.67
CA GLY A 24 -36.09 3.86 13.39
C GLY A 24 -35.35 5.17 13.63
N ALA A 25 -34.15 5.35 13.06
CA ALA A 25 -33.52 6.66 13.03
C ALA A 25 -34.40 7.66 12.24
N LYS A 26 -34.47 8.89 12.73
CA LYS A 26 -35.09 10.01 12.02
C LYS A 26 -34.14 10.61 11.00
N THR A 27 -32.86 10.72 11.37
CA THR A 27 -31.81 11.18 10.47
C THR A 27 -30.51 10.43 10.71
N PHE A 28 -29.74 10.27 9.63
CA PHE A 28 -28.33 9.88 9.65
C PHE A 28 -27.55 10.98 8.93
N SER A 29 -26.47 11.48 9.52
CA SER A 29 -25.69 12.58 8.97
C SER A 29 -24.20 12.42 9.22
N ILE A 30 -23.41 12.99 8.30
CA ILE A 30 -21.96 12.96 8.30
C ILE A 30 -21.48 14.40 8.29
N TRP A 31 -20.56 14.71 9.20
CA TRP A 31 -20.02 16.04 9.42
C TRP A 31 -18.50 16.01 9.28
N GLU A 32 -17.89 17.07 8.73
CA GLU A 32 -16.43 17.22 8.69
C GLU A 32 -15.88 17.80 10.00
N ASP A 33 -16.64 18.70 10.60
CA ASP A 33 -16.39 19.31 11.91
C ASP A 33 -17.73 19.59 12.60
N ASP A 34 -17.74 20.30 13.72
CA ASP A 34 -18.98 20.61 14.46
C ASP A 34 -19.96 21.53 13.69
N HIS A 35 -19.57 22.07 12.53
CA HIS A 35 -20.32 23.11 11.81
C HIS A 35 -20.56 22.81 10.32
N HIS A 36 -19.85 21.84 9.74
CA HIS A 36 -19.88 21.55 8.32
C HIS A 36 -20.53 20.18 8.05
N LEU A 37 -21.82 20.24 7.71
CA LEU A 37 -22.58 19.07 7.28
C LEU A 37 -22.14 18.66 5.87
N LEU A 38 -21.61 17.45 5.73
CA LEU A 38 -21.20 16.89 4.44
C LEU A 38 -22.36 16.20 3.73
N ALA A 39 -23.17 15.45 4.49
CA ALA A 39 -24.34 14.77 3.95
C ALA A 39 -25.34 14.41 5.04
N GLN A 40 -26.61 14.37 4.68
CA GLN A 40 -27.70 13.99 5.57
C GLN A 40 -28.76 13.20 4.82
N TRP A 41 -29.32 12.21 5.52
CA TRP A 41 -30.44 11.40 5.07
C TRP A 41 -31.51 11.36 6.16
N PRO A 42 -32.79 11.62 5.81
CA PRO A 42 -33.23 12.26 4.57
C PRO A 42 -32.70 13.71 4.46
N VAL A 43 -32.61 14.23 3.22
CA VAL A 43 -32.05 15.57 2.93
C VAL A 43 -32.76 16.68 3.71
N GLU A 44 -34.09 16.56 3.90
CA GLU A 44 -34.92 17.52 4.65
C GLU A 44 -35.15 17.12 6.12
N GLY A 45 -34.36 16.19 6.65
CA GLY A 45 -34.46 15.74 8.03
C GLY A 45 -34.27 16.88 9.03
N GLN A 46 -35.18 17.01 10.00
CA GLN A 46 -34.99 17.92 11.11
C GLN A 46 -34.11 17.25 12.18
N PRO A 47 -33.16 17.97 12.79
CA PRO A 47 -32.39 17.45 13.91
C PRO A 47 -33.34 17.09 15.07
N GLY A 48 -33.41 15.81 15.41
CA GLY A 48 -34.20 15.32 16.53
C GLY A 48 -33.57 15.69 17.88
N LYS A 49 -34.38 15.69 18.95
CA LYS A 49 -33.91 15.92 20.33
C LYS A 49 -32.94 14.85 20.84
N GLU A 50 -33.06 13.64 20.30
CA GLU A 50 -32.18 12.53 20.63
C GLU A 50 -31.10 12.46 19.56
N LEU A 51 -29.88 12.84 19.93
CA LEU A 51 -28.73 12.89 19.05
C LEU A 51 -27.63 12.02 19.65
N VAL A 52 -27.14 11.07 18.86
CA VAL A 52 -25.93 10.31 19.15
C VAL A 52 -24.87 10.72 18.15
N THR A 53 -23.78 11.27 18.65
CA THR A 53 -22.64 11.72 17.85
C THR A 53 -21.42 10.87 18.18
N VAL A 54 -20.75 10.36 17.16
CA VAL A 54 -19.49 9.62 17.33
C VAL A 54 -18.42 10.16 16.37
N PRO A 55 -17.21 10.50 16.85
CA PRO A 55 -16.14 11.00 16.00
C PRO A 55 -15.58 9.90 15.10
N ILE A 56 -15.26 10.25 13.86
CA ILE A 56 -14.45 9.45 12.95
C ILE A 56 -12.99 9.84 13.21
N ARG A 57 -12.20 8.89 13.74
CA ARG A 57 -10.80 9.11 14.08
C ARG A 57 -9.90 8.28 13.19
N VAL A 58 -9.02 8.96 12.46
CA VAL A 58 -7.93 8.31 11.72
C VAL A 58 -6.67 8.48 12.57
N GLU A 59 -6.21 7.38 13.15
CA GLU A 59 -5.16 7.39 14.17
C GLU A 59 -5.59 8.25 15.36
N GLU A 60 -4.86 9.31 15.69
CA GLU A 60 -5.20 10.24 16.78
C GLU A 60 -5.94 11.50 16.30
N THR A 61 -6.20 11.62 15.00
CA THR A 61 -6.81 12.82 14.41
C THR A 61 -8.31 12.61 14.16
N VAL A 62 -9.14 13.53 14.66
CA VAL A 62 -10.57 13.57 14.32
C VAL A 62 -10.72 14.19 12.93
N VAL A 63 -11.31 13.45 12.00
CA VAL A 63 -11.50 13.87 10.60
C VAL A 63 -12.97 14.13 10.25
N GLY A 64 -13.87 13.94 11.21
CA GLY A 64 -15.31 14.14 11.06
C GLY A 64 -16.11 13.47 12.17
N ALA A 65 -17.42 13.45 12.01
CA ALA A 65 -18.34 12.79 12.92
C ALA A 65 -19.53 12.16 12.20
N LEU A 66 -19.98 11.01 12.73
CA LEU A 66 -21.26 10.43 12.41
C LEU A 66 -22.30 10.87 13.43
N GLN A 67 -23.49 11.18 12.96
CA GLN A 67 -24.61 11.62 13.78
C GLN A 67 -25.88 10.88 13.40
N VAL A 68 -26.55 10.30 14.39
CA VAL A 68 -27.88 9.68 14.24
C VAL A 68 -28.86 10.39 15.16
N THR A 69 -30.05 10.69 14.66
CA THR A 69 -31.15 11.20 15.49
C THR A 69 -32.33 10.25 15.57
N GLY A 70 -33.11 10.35 16.64
CA GLY A 70 -34.33 9.55 16.86
C GLY A 70 -34.09 8.14 17.40
N LEU A 71 -32.84 7.78 17.67
CA LEU A 71 -32.44 6.59 18.41
C LEU A 71 -31.51 7.01 19.54
N ASN A 72 -31.65 6.38 20.70
CA ASN A 72 -30.81 6.62 21.87
C ASN A 72 -30.30 5.28 22.44
N GLY A 73 -29.43 5.35 23.45
CA GLY A 73 -28.97 4.18 24.20
C GLY A 73 -27.64 3.57 23.74
N ALA A 74 -27.12 2.67 24.57
CA ALA A 74 -25.76 2.12 24.41
C ALA A 74 -25.58 1.31 23.11
N GLN A 75 -26.61 0.57 22.67
CA GLN A 75 -26.52 -0.21 21.43
C GLN A 75 -26.35 0.70 20.19
N THR A 76 -27.11 1.79 20.12
CA THR A 76 -26.98 2.80 19.06
C THR A 76 -25.57 3.39 19.05
N HIS A 77 -25.06 3.77 20.23
CA HIS A 77 -23.71 4.31 20.34
C HIS A 77 -22.63 3.29 19.90
N HIS A 78 -22.71 2.04 20.36
CA HIS A 78 -21.75 0.99 19.99
C HIS A 78 -21.75 0.71 18.49
N ARG A 79 -22.92 0.59 17.88
CA ARG A 79 -23.04 0.37 16.44
C ARG A 79 -22.49 1.56 15.65
N LEU A 80 -22.87 2.79 16.02
CA LEU A 80 -22.35 4.00 15.37
C LEU A 80 -20.83 4.14 15.52
N THR A 81 -20.28 3.68 16.65
CA THR A 81 -18.82 3.63 16.87
C THR A 81 -18.11 2.61 15.98
N ALA A 82 -18.69 1.42 15.82
CA ALA A 82 -18.13 0.41 14.91
C ALA A 82 -18.13 0.90 13.46
N GLU A 83 -19.21 1.56 13.03
CA GLU A 83 -19.32 2.13 11.69
C GLU A 83 -18.36 3.32 11.48
N ALA A 84 -18.19 4.20 12.48
CA ALA A 84 -17.18 5.27 12.44
C ALA A 84 -15.75 4.72 12.33
N ALA A 85 -15.44 3.63 13.05
CA ALA A 85 -14.14 2.96 12.97
C ALA A 85 -13.91 2.31 11.60
N TRP A 86 -14.95 1.70 11.01
CA TRP A 86 -14.87 1.14 9.66
C TRP A 86 -14.62 2.22 8.61
N ILE A 87 -15.32 3.36 8.69
CA ILE A 87 -15.08 4.51 7.80
C ILE A 87 -13.66 5.05 7.98
N ALA A 88 -13.17 5.16 9.21
CA ALA A 88 -11.79 5.58 9.46
C ALA A 88 -10.75 4.65 8.80
N GLN A 89 -10.98 3.34 8.82
CA GLN A 89 -10.12 2.38 8.10
C GLN A 89 -10.16 2.61 6.59
N LEU A 90 -11.34 2.88 6.02
CA LEU A 90 -11.49 3.20 4.61
C LEU A 90 -10.73 4.48 4.23
N ILE A 91 -10.83 5.53 5.06
CA ILE A 91 -10.09 6.79 4.86
C ILE A 91 -8.59 6.54 4.90
N LYS A 92 -8.11 5.75 5.86
CA LYS A 92 -6.69 5.38 5.96
C LYS A 92 -6.20 4.63 4.71
N LEU A 93 -7.01 3.73 4.17
CA LEU A 93 -6.67 2.99 2.95
C LEU A 93 -6.64 3.89 1.72
N GLU A 94 -7.63 4.77 1.56
CA GLU A 94 -7.67 5.75 0.47
C GLU A 94 -6.54 6.78 0.59
N GLN A 95 -6.16 7.19 1.81
CA GLN A 95 -4.97 8.02 2.07
C GLN A 95 -3.68 7.32 1.66
N LYS A 96 -3.54 6.03 1.99
CA LYS A 96 -2.41 5.23 1.53
C LYS A 96 -2.39 5.18 0.01
N LEU A 97 -3.50 4.85 -0.64
CA LEU A 97 -3.58 4.80 -2.10
C LEU A 97 -3.28 6.16 -2.76
N ALA A 98 -3.84 7.25 -2.25
CA ALA A 98 -3.59 8.59 -2.77
C ALA A 98 -2.15 9.05 -2.52
N GLY A 99 -1.56 8.68 -1.38
CA GLY A 99 -0.13 8.87 -1.10
C GLY A 99 0.73 8.12 -2.11
N LEU A 100 0.31 6.92 -2.52
CA LEU A 100 1.02 6.13 -3.53
C LEU A 100 0.89 6.70 -4.96
N GLU A 101 -0.20 7.42 -5.25
CA GLU A 101 -0.37 8.17 -6.50
C GLU A 101 0.34 9.54 -6.50
N THR A 102 0.75 10.05 -5.33
CA THR A 102 1.35 11.39 -5.17
C THR A 102 2.78 11.40 -4.59
N GLU A 103 3.31 10.28 -4.10
CA GLU A 103 4.68 10.07 -3.62
C GLU A 103 5.44 9.14 -4.61
N SER A 104 6.53 9.50 -5.30
CA SER A 104 7.39 10.67 -5.33
C SER A 104 8.16 10.66 -6.68
N PRO A 105 8.38 11.79 -7.35
CA PRO A 105 9.29 11.88 -8.51
C PRO A 105 10.76 11.57 -8.14
N GLU A 106 11.10 11.48 -6.86
CA GLU A 106 12.47 11.28 -6.38
C GLU A 106 12.94 9.83 -6.53
N TRP A 107 12.18 8.82 -6.09
CA TRP A 107 12.53 7.42 -6.36
C TRP A 107 12.53 7.10 -7.86
N GLN A 108 11.63 7.72 -8.64
CA GLN A 108 11.65 7.61 -10.12
C GLN A 108 12.94 8.21 -10.71
N SER A 109 13.40 9.35 -10.17
CA SER A 109 14.69 9.94 -10.56
C SER A 109 15.88 9.08 -10.12
N GLN A 110 15.83 8.47 -8.94
CA GLN A 110 16.87 7.57 -8.45
C GLN A 110 16.93 6.29 -9.29
N LEU A 111 15.78 5.71 -9.64
CA LEU A 111 15.69 4.57 -10.57
C LEU A 111 16.28 4.90 -11.92
N LEU A 112 15.92 6.05 -12.51
CA LEU A 112 16.51 6.45 -13.80
C LEU A 112 18.03 6.57 -13.71
N LYS A 113 18.58 7.14 -12.62
CA LYS A 113 20.04 7.19 -12.40
C LYS A 113 20.66 5.81 -12.28
N ILE A 114 20.07 4.92 -11.48
CA ILE A 114 20.51 3.52 -11.34
C ILE A 114 20.58 2.86 -12.70
N ILE A 115 19.52 2.98 -13.49
CA ILE A 115 19.40 2.31 -14.78
C ILE A 115 20.45 2.85 -15.75
N THR A 116 20.58 4.18 -15.89
CA THR A 116 21.61 4.79 -16.74
C THR A 116 23.03 4.40 -16.31
N MET A 117 23.27 4.18 -15.01
CA MET A 117 24.57 3.74 -14.49
C MET A 117 24.84 2.25 -14.75
N VAL A 118 23.83 1.39 -14.60
CA VAL A 118 23.93 -0.02 -14.98
C VAL A 118 24.19 -0.15 -16.49
N GLU A 119 23.55 0.66 -17.33
CA GLU A 119 23.74 0.67 -18.79
C GLU A 119 25.11 1.20 -19.24
N SER A 120 25.71 2.14 -18.51
CA SER A 120 27.00 2.73 -18.84
C SER A 120 28.21 1.97 -18.27
N ALA A 121 27.99 0.76 -17.74
CA ALA A 121 29.00 -0.02 -17.01
C ALA A 121 29.63 0.79 -15.86
N GLY A 122 28.79 1.51 -15.10
CA GLY A 122 29.19 2.34 -13.97
C GLY A 122 29.84 1.54 -12.82
N ASP A 123 30.47 2.26 -11.88
CA ASP A 123 31.11 1.63 -10.72
C ASP A 123 30.04 0.88 -9.88
N PRO A 124 30.21 -0.43 -9.62
CA PRO A 124 29.27 -1.23 -8.83
C PRO A 124 29.01 -0.66 -7.44
N ARG A 125 29.98 0.07 -6.87
CA ARG A 125 29.83 0.75 -5.58
C ARG A 125 28.83 1.88 -5.65
N GLU A 126 28.81 2.63 -6.75
CA GLU A 126 27.87 3.73 -6.93
C GLU A 126 26.46 3.20 -7.23
N ILE A 127 26.36 2.09 -7.99
CA ILE A 127 25.08 1.38 -8.22
C ILE A 127 24.51 0.87 -6.89
N GLY A 128 25.33 0.22 -6.05
CA GLY A 128 24.92 -0.22 -4.71
C GLY A 128 24.46 0.93 -3.80
N GLN A 129 25.15 2.07 -3.81
CA GLN A 129 24.71 3.25 -3.04
C GLN A 129 23.33 3.75 -3.47
N LEU A 130 23.10 3.85 -4.78
CA LEU A 130 21.81 4.29 -5.29
C LEU A 130 20.69 3.27 -4.99
N PHE A 131 20.98 1.97 -5.13
CA PHE A 131 20.06 0.92 -4.73
C PHE A 131 19.72 0.99 -3.23
N ASN A 132 20.69 1.30 -2.37
CA ASN A 132 20.45 1.47 -0.94
C ASN A 132 19.50 2.65 -0.66
N GLU A 133 19.71 3.79 -1.31
CA GLU A 133 18.84 4.96 -1.22
C GLU A 133 17.42 4.64 -1.71
N PHE A 134 17.33 4.01 -2.88
CA PHE A 134 16.07 3.59 -3.50
C PHE A 134 15.27 2.65 -2.59
N VAL A 135 15.90 1.58 -2.09
CA VAL A 135 15.23 0.58 -1.25
C VAL A 135 14.73 1.19 0.06
N ARG A 136 15.46 2.16 0.64
CA ARG A 136 15.00 2.93 1.82
C ARG A 136 13.80 3.81 1.50
N GLU A 137 13.83 4.51 0.37
CA GLU A 137 12.74 5.39 -0.04
C GLU A 137 11.48 4.59 -0.31
N VAL A 138 11.57 3.50 -1.09
CA VAL A 138 10.44 2.60 -1.35
C VAL A 138 9.89 2.03 -0.05
N GLN A 139 10.75 1.51 0.84
CA GLN A 139 10.30 0.95 2.12
C GLN A 139 9.50 1.98 2.94
N LYS A 140 9.96 3.23 2.98
CA LYS A 140 9.28 4.33 3.68
C LYS A 140 7.93 4.64 3.04
N THR A 141 7.88 4.76 1.71
CA THR A 141 6.68 5.10 0.94
C THR A 141 5.59 4.04 1.08
N ILE A 142 5.94 2.76 0.92
CA ILE A 142 4.95 1.67 1.02
C ILE A 142 4.73 1.16 2.44
N GLN A 143 5.48 1.68 3.41
CA GLN A 143 5.50 1.20 4.80
C GLN A 143 5.70 -0.33 4.89
N ALA A 144 6.49 -0.90 3.97
CA ALA A 144 6.81 -2.32 4.00
C ALA A 144 7.76 -2.61 5.17
N GLU A 145 7.80 -3.85 5.60
CA GLU A 145 8.67 -4.28 6.68
C GLU A 145 10.09 -4.50 6.19
N ALA A 146 10.26 -5.01 4.96
CA ALA A 146 11.52 -4.90 4.26
C ALA A 146 11.32 -4.81 2.74
N VAL A 147 12.28 -4.18 2.08
CA VAL A 147 12.37 -4.09 0.62
C VAL A 147 13.79 -4.51 0.25
N PHE A 148 13.95 -5.11 -0.92
CA PHE A 148 15.25 -5.41 -1.47
C PHE A 148 15.27 -5.30 -2.98
N ILE A 149 16.47 -5.12 -3.49
CA ILE A 149 16.80 -5.16 -4.90
C ILE A 149 18.08 -5.98 -5.06
N ALA A 150 18.06 -6.88 -6.04
CA ALA A 150 19.23 -7.65 -6.41
C ALA A 150 19.44 -7.53 -7.92
N LEU A 151 20.67 -7.30 -8.34
CA LEU A 151 21.05 -7.21 -9.74
C LEU A 151 22.10 -8.29 -10.01
N ASP A 152 21.75 -9.23 -10.89
CA ASP A 152 22.69 -10.21 -11.40
C ASP A 152 23.31 -9.71 -12.70
N THR A 153 24.64 -9.66 -12.72
CA THR A 153 25.43 -9.16 -13.84
C THR A 153 26.42 -10.22 -14.28
N VAL A 154 26.52 -10.47 -15.58
CA VAL A 154 27.34 -11.56 -16.13
C VAL A 154 28.83 -11.43 -15.79
N GLU A 155 29.33 -10.21 -15.56
CA GLU A 155 30.76 -9.92 -15.40
C GLU A 155 31.20 -9.59 -13.96
N GLN A 156 30.26 -9.42 -13.02
CA GLN A 156 30.55 -8.91 -11.68
C GLN A 156 29.72 -9.63 -10.61
N PRO A 157 30.17 -9.63 -9.34
CA PRO A 157 29.39 -10.19 -8.25
C PRO A 157 28.04 -9.49 -8.12
N MET A 158 27.02 -10.28 -7.79
CA MET A 158 25.64 -9.81 -7.61
C MET A 158 25.59 -8.63 -6.65
N ILE A 159 24.94 -7.55 -7.08
CA ILE A 159 24.73 -6.36 -6.24
C ILE A 159 23.41 -6.57 -5.50
N ILE A 160 23.48 -6.68 -4.18
CA ILE A 160 22.31 -6.93 -3.33
C ILE A 160 22.19 -5.78 -2.34
N GLU A 161 21.05 -5.10 -2.36
CA GLU A 161 20.73 -4.06 -1.38
C GLU A 161 19.36 -4.36 -0.77
N GLN A 162 19.29 -4.28 0.56
CA GLN A 162 18.10 -4.59 1.32
C GLN A 162 17.96 -3.66 2.51
N TYR A 163 16.72 -3.28 2.81
CA TYR A 163 16.37 -2.48 3.98
C TYR A 163 15.19 -3.10 4.71
N PRO A 164 15.32 -3.45 6.01
CA PRO A 164 16.54 -3.41 6.82
C PRO A 164 17.69 -4.27 6.25
N PRO A 165 18.96 -4.00 6.64
CA PRO A 165 20.09 -4.77 6.13
C PRO A 165 20.09 -6.21 6.66
N ALA A 166 20.64 -7.14 5.87
CA ALA A 166 20.86 -8.54 6.23
C ALA A 166 19.58 -9.38 6.52
N MET A 167 18.48 -9.13 5.81
CA MET A 167 17.22 -9.87 5.96
C MET A 167 17.23 -11.22 5.23
N LEU A 168 17.82 -11.25 4.05
CA LEU A 168 18.01 -12.45 3.23
C LEU A 168 19.51 -12.62 2.94
N ASP A 169 19.94 -13.88 2.82
CA ASP A 169 21.31 -14.23 2.45
C ASP A 169 21.47 -14.37 0.93
N GLU A 170 22.71 -14.32 0.46
CA GLU A 170 23.05 -14.43 -0.97
C GLU A 170 22.54 -15.75 -1.59
N ALA A 171 22.56 -16.84 -0.81
CA ALA A 171 22.02 -18.14 -1.25
C ALA A 171 20.52 -18.07 -1.58
N THR A 172 19.75 -17.30 -0.81
CA THR A 172 18.32 -17.06 -1.08
C THR A 172 18.12 -16.26 -2.36
N PHE A 173 18.97 -15.27 -2.63
CA PHE A 173 18.90 -14.51 -3.89
C PHE A 173 19.23 -15.40 -5.10
N ASN A 174 20.31 -16.18 -5.03
CA ASN A 174 20.67 -17.14 -6.08
C ASN A 174 19.51 -18.10 -6.37
N TYR A 175 18.84 -18.61 -5.33
CA TYR A 175 17.65 -19.43 -5.50
C TYR A 175 16.52 -18.71 -6.25
N PHE A 176 16.27 -17.42 -5.96
CA PHE A 176 15.27 -16.63 -6.68
C PHE A 176 15.63 -16.45 -8.15
N PHE A 177 16.89 -16.10 -8.46
CA PHE A 177 17.37 -15.98 -9.84
C PHE A 177 17.21 -17.29 -10.61
N GLU A 178 17.74 -18.40 -10.08
CA GLU A 178 17.62 -19.72 -10.72
C GLU A 178 16.16 -20.12 -10.96
N ARG A 179 15.29 -19.87 -9.98
CA ARG A 179 13.87 -20.20 -10.08
C ARG A 179 13.14 -19.36 -11.12
N MET A 180 13.37 -18.03 -11.12
CA MET A 180 12.73 -17.11 -12.07
C MET A 180 13.19 -17.38 -13.51
N GLU A 181 14.46 -17.73 -13.70
CA GLU A 181 14.97 -18.14 -15.01
C GLU A 181 14.38 -19.48 -15.49
N ALA A 182 14.27 -20.47 -14.59
CA ALA A 182 13.78 -21.80 -14.92
C ALA A 182 12.28 -21.82 -15.26
N ASP A 183 11.47 -21.13 -14.44
CA ASP A 183 10.00 -21.13 -14.59
C ASP A 183 9.52 -20.13 -15.65
N ARG A 184 10.40 -19.20 -16.10
CA ARG A 184 10.04 -18.01 -16.91
C ARG A 184 8.91 -17.17 -16.29
N ASP A 185 8.69 -17.34 -14.99
CA ASP A 185 7.76 -16.55 -14.20
C ASP A 185 8.50 -15.32 -13.67
N TYR A 186 8.16 -14.17 -14.24
CA TYR A 186 8.71 -12.87 -13.85
C TYR A 186 8.08 -12.35 -12.55
N GLU A 187 7.15 -13.09 -11.94
CA GLU A 187 6.46 -12.69 -10.71
C GLU A 187 6.26 -13.93 -9.83
N ILE A 188 6.71 -13.85 -8.58
CA ILE A 188 6.59 -14.94 -7.61
C ILE A 188 6.04 -14.37 -6.29
N VAL A 189 4.99 -15.02 -5.78
CA VAL A 189 4.47 -14.77 -4.43
C VAL A 189 4.71 -15.99 -3.57
N LEU A 190 5.55 -15.85 -2.54
CA LEU A 190 5.85 -16.90 -1.58
C LEU A 190 5.15 -16.60 -0.26
N ASP A 191 4.23 -17.48 0.14
CA ASP A 191 3.71 -17.53 1.50
C ASP A 191 4.62 -18.42 2.34
N ARG A 192 4.84 -18.06 3.61
CA ARG A 192 5.55 -18.91 4.59
C ARG A 192 5.02 -20.34 4.62
N LYS A 193 3.72 -20.57 4.40
CA LYS A 193 3.14 -21.93 4.36
C LYS A 193 3.75 -22.80 3.25
N ASN A 194 4.14 -22.19 2.14
CA ASN A 194 4.64 -22.87 0.95
C ASN A 194 6.17 -22.80 0.81
N ALA A 195 6.83 -21.87 1.52
CA ALA A 195 8.27 -21.61 1.41
C ALA A 195 8.93 -21.35 2.77
N ALA A 196 8.61 -22.19 3.77
CA ALA A 196 9.06 -22.01 5.16
C ALA A 196 10.60 -21.99 5.35
N SER A 197 11.37 -22.56 4.41
CA SER A 197 12.84 -22.56 4.44
C SER A 197 13.46 -21.30 3.84
N ILE A 198 12.69 -20.48 3.13
CA ILE A 198 13.15 -19.30 2.39
C ILE A 198 12.61 -18.02 3.03
N VAL A 199 11.37 -18.05 3.51
CA VAL A 199 10.75 -16.91 4.21
C VAL A 199 11.26 -16.87 5.65
N PRO A 200 11.91 -15.75 6.09
CA PRO A 200 12.35 -15.62 7.47
C PRO A 200 11.24 -15.88 8.49
N PRO A 201 11.54 -16.40 9.69
CA PRO A 201 10.52 -16.80 10.67
C PRO A 201 9.63 -15.65 11.13
N GLU A 202 10.10 -14.42 10.97
CA GLU A 202 9.38 -13.22 11.37
C GLU A 202 8.39 -12.74 10.30
N MET A 203 8.46 -13.24 9.07
CA MET A 203 7.72 -12.74 7.91
C MET A 203 6.54 -13.64 7.53
N SER A 204 5.51 -13.04 6.93
CA SER A 204 4.32 -13.77 6.45
C SER A 204 4.47 -14.20 5.00
N SER A 205 5.04 -13.32 4.18
CA SER A 205 5.10 -13.52 2.73
C SER A 205 6.14 -12.64 2.04
N ILE A 206 6.57 -13.07 0.85
CA ILE A 206 7.49 -12.37 -0.03
C ILE A 206 6.82 -12.20 -1.38
N TYR A 207 6.80 -10.97 -1.88
CA TYR A 207 6.52 -10.67 -3.27
C TYR A 207 7.84 -10.42 -3.99
N LEU A 208 8.03 -11.04 -5.15
CA LEU A 208 9.22 -10.91 -5.98
C LEU A 208 8.77 -10.63 -7.41
N ARG A 209 9.42 -9.67 -8.08
CA ARG A 209 9.30 -9.52 -9.53
C ARG A 209 10.68 -9.44 -10.16
N ALA A 210 10.87 -10.23 -11.19
CA ALA A 210 12.03 -10.19 -12.06
C ALA A 210 11.78 -9.18 -13.18
N ILE A 211 12.74 -8.29 -13.39
CA ILE A 211 12.68 -7.23 -14.37
C ILE A 211 13.92 -7.37 -15.28
N PRO A 212 13.74 -7.71 -16.56
CA PRO A 212 14.87 -7.80 -17.50
C PRO A 212 15.38 -6.39 -17.79
N VAL A 213 16.67 -6.15 -17.59
CA VAL A 213 17.30 -4.85 -17.82
C VAL A 213 17.93 -4.78 -19.22
N HIS A 214 18.65 -5.83 -19.65
CA HIS A 214 19.11 -6.02 -21.04
C HIS A 214 19.63 -7.45 -21.27
N HIS A 215 20.04 -7.82 -22.49
CA HIS A 215 20.47 -9.16 -22.94
C HIS A 215 21.38 -9.93 -21.93
N GLN A 216 20.78 -10.59 -20.92
CA GLN A 216 21.37 -11.41 -19.84
C GLN A 216 21.48 -10.76 -18.44
N THR A 217 21.02 -9.53 -18.23
CA THR A 217 20.97 -8.90 -16.90
C THR A 217 19.55 -8.96 -16.34
N LEU A 218 19.37 -9.69 -15.24
CA LEU A 218 18.11 -9.78 -14.52
C LEU A 218 18.20 -8.97 -13.23
N MET A 219 17.18 -8.15 -12.97
CA MET A 219 17.02 -7.45 -11.71
C MET A 219 15.83 -8.02 -10.97
N ILE A 220 15.98 -8.34 -9.69
CA ILE A 220 14.88 -8.77 -8.84
C ILE A 220 14.56 -7.64 -7.87
N VAL A 221 13.29 -7.23 -7.85
CA VAL A 221 12.76 -6.33 -6.84
C VAL A 221 11.82 -7.13 -5.96
N GLY A 222 12.00 -7.04 -4.64
CA GLY A 222 11.19 -7.79 -3.70
C GLY A 222 10.74 -6.97 -2.51
N VAL A 223 9.55 -7.32 -2.00
CA VAL A 223 8.92 -6.72 -0.83
C VAL A 223 8.55 -7.82 0.15
N LEU A 224 8.92 -7.62 1.41
CA LEU A 224 8.65 -8.52 2.53
C LEU A 224 7.66 -7.85 3.49
N LEU A 225 6.64 -8.60 3.90
CA LEU A 225 5.61 -8.14 4.85
C LEU A 225 5.62 -9.02 6.11
N LYS A 226 5.42 -8.41 7.28
CA LYS A 226 5.41 -9.09 8.60
C LYS A 226 3.99 -9.41 9.06
N GLN A 227 3.88 -10.37 9.99
CA GLN A 227 2.60 -10.77 10.60
C GLN A 227 1.92 -9.63 11.38
N PRO A 228 0.57 -9.62 11.51
CA PRO A 228 -0.39 -10.67 11.16
C PRO A 228 -1.07 -10.46 9.80
N VAL A 229 -0.56 -9.54 8.98
CA VAL A 229 -1.21 -9.18 7.72
C VAL A 229 -0.81 -10.21 6.65
N SER A 230 -1.74 -11.10 6.30
CA SER A 230 -1.69 -11.79 5.01
C SER A 230 -1.73 -10.74 3.91
N LEU A 231 -0.89 -10.87 2.86
CA LEU A 231 -0.90 -9.99 1.67
C LEU A 231 -2.33 -9.61 1.30
N SER A 232 -2.72 -8.38 1.60
CA SER A 232 -4.02 -7.90 1.19
C SER A 232 -3.96 -7.60 -0.30
N ALA A 233 -5.06 -7.78 -1.03
CA ALA A 233 -5.10 -7.41 -2.45
C ALA A 233 -4.62 -5.96 -2.74
N PRO A 234 -4.78 -4.97 -1.84
CA PRO A 234 -4.11 -3.68 -1.93
C PRO A 234 -2.58 -3.73 -1.91
N ASP A 235 -1.96 -4.47 -0.99
CA ASP A 235 -0.50 -4.51 -0.83
C ASP A 235 0.17 -5.19 -2.04
N LEU A 236 -0.46 -6.26 -2.56
CA LEU A 236 -0.04 -6.90 -3.80
C LEU A 236 -0.15 -5.94 -4.99
N ARG A 237 -1.27 -5.21 -5.11
CA ARG A 237 -1.45 -4.23 -6.19
C ARG A 237 -0.42 -3.12 -6.13
N LEU A 238 -0.01 -2.71 -4.93
CA LEU A 238 1.04 -1.71 -4.75
C LEU A 238 2.42 -2.24 -5.14
N ALA A 239 2.81 -3.39 -4.60
CA ALA A 239 4.09 -4.01 -4.96
C ALA A 239 4.17 -4.29 -6.47
N HIS A 240 3.05 -4.68 -7.07
CA HIS A 240 2.90 -4.84 -8.50
C HIS A 240 3.01 -3.51 -9.25
N ALA A 241 2.32 -2.45 -8.83
CA ALA A 241 2.37 -1.14 -9.48
C ALA A 241 3.78 -0.52 -9.45
N ILE A 242 4.51 -0.67 -8.35
CA ILE A 242 5.91 -0.21 -8.27
C ILE A 242 6.77 -0.98 -9.26
N ALA A 243 6.62 -2.30 -9.29
CA ALA A 243 7.41 -3.13 -10.16
C ALA A 243 7.04 -2.92 -11.66
N GLU A 244 5.77 -2.65 -11.97
CA GLU A 244 5.32 -2.20 -13.30
C GLU A 244 5.88 -0.83 -13.67
N ASP A 245 5.94 0.12 -12.75
CA ASP A 245 6.49 1.45 -13.03
C ASP A 245 8.00 1.39 -13.25
N ILE A 246 8.73 0.58 -12.47
CA ILE A 246 10.16 0.28 -12.69
C ILE A 246 10.36 -0.34 -14.08
N GLU A 247 9.59 -1.37 -14.42
CA GLU A 247 9.67 -2.03 -15.74
C GLU A 247 9.28 -1.08 -16.89
N GLY A 248 8.26 -0.25 -16.69
CA GLY A 248 7.80 0.73 -17.66
C GLY A 248 8.84 1.80 -17.97
N HIS A 249 9.59 2.25 -16.97
CA HIS A 249 10.72 3.17 -17.17
C HIS A 249 11.88 2.48 -17.88
N LEU A 250 12.20 1.23 -17.54
CA LEU A 250 13.22 0.43 -18.22
C LEU A 250 12.94 0.25 -19.72
N LYS A 251 11.69 -0.03 -20.10
CA LYS A 251 11.30 -0.22 -21.51
C LYS A 251 11.27 1.07 -22.35
N ARG A 252 11.19 2.25 -21.72
CA ARG A 252 11.09 3.55 -22.40
C ARG A 252 12.44 4.21 -22.65
N LEU A 253 13.52 3.65 -22.14
CA LEU A 253 14.86 4.13 -22.40
C LEU A 253 15.26 3.83 -23.85
N PRO A 254 15.85 4.80 -24.57
CA PRO A 254 16.28 4.60 -25.93
C PRO A 254 17.41 3.57 -25.95
N VAL A 255 17.15 2.43 -26.59
CA VAL A 255 18.17 1.43 -26.91
C VAL A 255 19.17 2.08 -27.89
N PRO A 256 20.48 2.08 -27.61
CA PRO A 256 21.48 2.51 -28.58
C PRO A 256 21.57 1.55 -29.79
#